data_AF-A0A956KCC1-F1
#
_entry.id   AF-A0A956KCC1-F1
#
_cell.length_a   1.000
_cell.length_b   1.000
_cell.length_c   1.000
_cell.angle_alpha   90.00
_cell.angle_beta   90.00
_cell.angle_gamma   90.00
#
_symmetry.space_group_name_H-M   'P 1'
#
loop_
_entity.id
_entity.type
_entity.pdbx_description
1 polymer ?
#
loop_
_entity_poly.entity_id
_entity_poly.type
_entity_poly.pdbx_seq_one_letter_code
_entity_poly.pdbx_strand_id
1 'polypeptide(L)'
;MPITFADLDTPPRSRTRDLLIGVLIGAPVVALLAWLALPTLVGLVISGSGEFDERLRQEDAYMQTLCALGMDVERDGALCGCVLQVEVPALDCRDPFLAWSLARHAEACQDPATHKQALSFCSCIEVIDEQVAAAGDDKDAARQEARKVANCLELPDGFSLPPLTDLGVPGEALE
;
A
#
# COMPACT_ATOMS: atom_id res chain seq x y z
N MET A 1 -71.99 11.23 7.50
CA MET A 1 -71.44 10.33 8.55
C MET A 1 -71.02 11.21 9.71
N PRO A 2 -71.72 11.19 10.84
CA PRO A 2 -71.37 12.04 11.98
C PRO A 2 -70.10 11.51 12.64
N ILE A 3 -69.11 12.38 12.80
CA ILE A 3 -67.91 12.12 13.62
C ILE A 3 -68.38 12.14 15.08
N THR A 4 -68.24 11.01 15.78
CA THR A 4 -68.62 10.88 17.18
C THR A 4 -67.59 11.58 18.07
N PHE A 5 -68.05 12.26 19.13
CA PHE A 5 -67.19 12.92 20.14
C PHE A 5 -66.21 11.96 20.85
N ALA A 6 -66.33 10.66 20.64
CA ALA A 6 -65.40 9.64 21.14
C ALA A 6 -64.03 9.67 20.45
N ASP A 7 -63.90 10.25 19.25
CA ASP A 7 -62.62 10.35 18.52
C ASP A 7 -61.74 11.53 18.98
N LEU A 8 -62.29 12.47 19.75
CA LEU A 8 -61.55 13.64 20.29
C LEU A 8 -60.89 13.39 21.65
N ASP A 9 -61.15 12.25 22.30
CA ASP A 9 -60.64 11.93 23.64
C ASP A 9 -59.35 11.08 23.64
N THR A 10 -58.66 10.95 22.50
CA THR A 10 -57.32 10.35 22.52
C THR A 10 -56.31 11.38 23.02
N PRO A 11 -55.73 11.22 24.23
CA PRO A 11 -54.72 12.15 24.72
C PRO A 11 -53.53 12.15 23.75
N PRO A 12 -52.88 13.31 23.50
CA PRO A 12 -51.76 13.37 22.57
C PRO A 12 -50.71 12.36 23.00
N ARG A 13 -50.38 11.39 22.12
CA ARG A 13 -49.33 10.40 22.37
C ARG A 13 -48.07 11.15 22.81
N SER A 14 -47.61 10.87 24.03
CA SER A 14 -46.46 11.54 24.61
C SER A 14 -45.20 11.18 23.82
N ARG A 15 -44.69 12.12 23.01
CA ARG A 15 -43.46 11.95 22.22
C ARG A 15 -42.26 11.46 23.05
N THR A 16 -42.20 11.83 24.32
CA THR A 16 -41.17 11.39 25.27
C THR A 16 -41.22 9.89 25.55
N ARG A 17 -42.41 9.29 25.61
CA ARG A 17 -42.59 7.85 25.83
C ARG A 17 -42.16 7.05 24.61
N ASP A 18 -42.51 7.50 23.40
CA ASP A 18 -42.09 6.83 22.17
C ASP A 18 -40.57 6.92 21.97
N LEU A 19 -39.95 8.06 22.33
CA LEU A 19 -38.50 8.21 22.32
C LEU A 19 -37.81 7.32 23.37
N LEU A 20 -38.34 7.24 24.59
CA LEU A 20 -37.80 6.35 25.63
C LEU A 20 -37.88 4.88 25.23
N ILE A 21 -38.98 4.44 24.62
CA ILE A 21 -39.14 3.08 24.10
C ILE A 21 -38.16 2.84 22.95
N GLY A 22 -38.02 3.83 22.05
CA GLY A 22 -37.05 3.78 20.95
C GLY A 22 -35.60 3.65 21.45
N VAL A 23 -35.22 4.37 22.51
CA VAL A 23 -33.88 4.25 23.11
C VAL A 23 -33.72 2.92 23.84
N LEU A 24 -34.69 2.49 24.64
CA LEU A 24 -34.63 1.24 25.41
C LEU A 24 -34.52 0.01 24.52
N ILE A 25 -35.12 0.02 23.34
CA ILE A 25 -35.09 -1.12 22.41
C ILE A 25 -34.02 -0.93 21.33
N GLY A 26 -33.87 0.28 20.80
CA GLY A 26 -32.93 0.57 19.72
C GLY A 26 -31.47 0.56 20.18
N ALA A 27 -31.16 1.15 21.34
CA ALA A 27 -29.79 1.19 21.84
C ALA A 27 -29.17 -0.20 22.06
N PRO A 28 -29.84 -1.19 22.69
CA PRO A 28 -29.23 -2.51 22.87
C PRO A 28 -29.07 -3.26 21.53
N VAL A 29 -29.97 -3.07 20.56
CA VAL A 29 -29.83 -3.68 19.24
C VAL A 29 -28.63 -3.08 18.49
N VAL A 30 -28.49 -1.75 18.50
CA VAL A 30 -27.32 -1.07 17.89
C VAL A 30 -26.04 -1.46 18.61
N ALA A 31 -26.03 -1.54 19.94
CA ALA A 31 -24.88 -1.97 20.71
C ALA A 31 -24.47 -3.42 20.39
N LEU A 32 -25.44 -4.32 20.23
CA LEU A 32 -25.18 -5.71 19.87
C LEU A 32 -24.62 -5.84 18.45
N LEU A 33 -25.19 -5.10 17.49
CA LEU A 33 -24.69 -5.05 16.12
C LEU A 33 -23.27 -4.45 16.06
N ALA A 34 -23.03 -3.36 16.80
CA ALA A 34 -21.71 -2.76 16.89
C ALA A 34 -20.70 -3.73 17.53
N TRP A 35 -21.09 -4.44 18.59
CA TRP A 35 -20.22 -5.43 19.24
C TRP A 35 -19.84 -6.59 18.32
N LEU A 36 -20.73 -7.00 17.41
CA LEU A 36 -20.47 -8.02 16.40
C LEU A 36 -19.64 -7.50 15.21
N ALA A 37 -19.87 -6.26 14.78
CA ALA A 37 -19.24 -5.68 13.59
C ALA A 37 -17.90 -4.98 13.86
N LEU A 38 -17.69 -4.40 15.05
CA LEU A 38 -16.44 -3.74 15.42
C LEU A 38 -15.21 -4.65 15.36
N PRO A 39 -15.21 -5.89 15.89
CA PRO A 39 -14.01 -6.72 15.86
C PRO A 39 -13.61 -7.13 14.44
N THR A 40 -14.56 -7.35 13.53
CA THR A 40 -14.25 -7.70 12.13
C THR A 40 -13.72 -6.50 11.37
N LEU A 41 -14.29 -5.31 11.57
CA LEU A 41 -13.80 -4.06 10.99
C LEU A 41 -12.39 -3.73 11.49
N VAL A 42 -12.14 -3.84 12.80
CA VAL A 42 -10.82 -3.61 13.39
C VAL A 42 -9.81 -4.63 12.89
N GLY A 43 -10.19 -5.91 12.79
CA GLY A 43 -9.34 -6.96 12.23
C GLY A 43 -8.91 -6.67 10.80
N LEU A 44 -9.83 -6.23 9.95
CA LEU A 44 -9.57 -5.93 8.54
C LEU A 44 -8.66 -4.69 8.35
N VAL A 45 -8.77 -3.70 9.23
CA VAL A 45 -7.90 -2.50 9.21
C VAL A 45 -6.50 -2.82 9.72
N ILE A 46 -6.38 -3.61 10.79
CA ILE A 46 -5.08 -3.98 11.37
C ILE A 46 -4.34 -4.97 10.46
N SER A 47 -5.03 -5.93 9.82
CA SER A 47 -4.38 -6.91 8.95
C SER A 47 -3.76 -6.25 7.71
N GLY A 48 -4.49 -5.32 7.07
CA GLY A 48 -3.95 -4.60 5.91
C GLY A 48 -2.74 -3.75 6.29
N SER A 49 -2.82 -2.97 7.38
CA SER A 49 -1.72 -2.06 7.78
C SER A 49 -0.44 -2.76 8.22
N GLY A 50 -0.53 -3.94 8.84
CA GLY A 50 0.64 -4.72 9.24
C GLY A 50 1.44 -5.26 8.05
N GLU A 51 0.75 -5.72 7.01
CA GLU A 51 1.38 -6.22 5.78
C GLU A 51 2.10 -5.10 5.00
N PHE A 52 1.52 -3.90 4.98
CA PHE A 52 2.17 -2.72 4.38
C PHE A 52 3.41 -2.26 5.17
N ASP A 53 3.35 -2.21 6.51
CA ASP A 53 4.49 -1.81 7.36
C ASP A 53 5.66 -2.80 7.24
N GLU A 54 5.36 -4.10 7.23
CA GLU A 54 6.38 -5.14 7.06
C GLU A 54 7.03 -5.07 5.67
N ARG A 55 6.24 -4.84 4.61
CA ARG A 55 6.76 -4.69 3.25
C ARG A 55 7.68 -3.47 3.12
N LEU A 56 7.32 -2.34 3.73
CA LEU A 56 8.16 -1.13 3.72
C LEU A 56 9.46 -1.33 4.52
N ARG A 57 9.40 -2.04 5.65
CA ARG A 57 10.61 -2.40 6.42
C ARG A 57 11.53 -3.33 5.65
N GLN A 58 10.96 -4.30 4.95
CA GLN A 58 11.74 -5.18 4.09
C GLN A 58 12.40 -4.37 2.97
N GLU A 59 11.65 -3.50 2.29
CA GLU A 59 12.18 -2.61 1.25
C GLU A 59 13.35 -1.76 1.76
N ASP A 60 13.24 -1.14 2.95
CA ASP A 60 14.32 -0.35 3.53
C ASP A 60 15.56 -1.22 3.88
N ALA A 61 15.35 -2.44 4.37
CA ALA A 61 16.44 -3.39 4.60
C ALA A 61 17.12 -3.82 3.28
N TYR A 62 16.38 -4.03 2.19
CA TYR A 62 16.96 -4.26 0.86
C TYR A 62 17.77 -3.07 0.40
N MET A 63 17.21 -1.87 0.53
CA MET A 63 17.85 -0.65 0.10
C MET A 63 19.17 -0.46 0.85
N GLN A 64 19.18 -0.62 2.18
CA GLN A 64 20.41 -0.54 2.98
C GLN A 64 21.44 -1.61 2.56
N THR A 65 21.00 -2.84 2.31
CA THR A 65 21.90 -3.97 2.03
C THR A 65 22.49 -3.89 0.62
N LEU A 66 21.66 -3.69 -0.41
CA LEU A 66 22.11 -3.63 -1.80
C LEU A 66 23.02 -2.41 -2.05
N CYS A 67 22.69 -1.27 -1.44
CA CYS A 67 23.47 -0.04 -1.56
C CYS A 67 24.80 -0.07 -0.82
N ALA A 68 24.89 -0.80 0.29
CA ALA A 68 26.14 -0.97 1.01
C ALA A 68 27.04 -2.06 0.42
N LEU A 69 26.48 -3.09 -0.22
CA LEU A 69 27.22 -4.32 -0.56
C LEU A 69 27.33 -4.64 -2.06
N GLY A 70 26.54 -4.06 -2.97
CA GLY A 70 26.74 -4.39 -4.38
C GLY A 70 26.06 -3.51 -5.43
N MET A 71 25.89 -2.22 -5.15
CA MET A 71 25.73 -1.22 -6.21
C MET A 71 26.86 -0.19 -6.07
N ASP A 72 27.70 -0.04 -7.10
CA ASP A 72 28.70 1.03 -7.18
C ASP A 72 28.00 2.32 -7.62
N VAL A 73 27.53 3.10 -6.66
CA VAL A 73 26.82 4.37 -6.91
C VAL A 73 27.81 5.52 -6.87
N GLU A 74 28.00 6.19 -8.00
CA GLU A 74 28.84 7.38 -8.09
C GLU A 74 28.24 8.50 -7.23
N ARG A 75 29.00 8.93 -6.21
CA ARG A 75 28.55 9.94 -5.24
C ARG A 75 28.38 11.29 -5.93
N ASP A 76 27.15 11.79 -6.00
CA ASP A 76 26.89 13.11 -6.55
C ASP A 76 27.39 14.20 -5.59
N GLY A 77 28.57 14.75 -5.90
CA GLY A 77 29.23 15.79 -5.11
C GLY A 77 28.44 17.10 -5.04
N ALA A 78 27.45 17.33 -5.91
CA ALA A 78 26.62 18.53 -5.90
C ALA A 78 25.56 18.50 -4.76
N LEU A 79 25.06 17.32 -4.39
CA LEU A 79 24.10 17.14 -3.29
C LEU A 79 24.78 17.12 -1.90
N CYS A 80 26.10 16.88 -1.86
CA CYS A 80 26.91 16.90 -0.64
C CYS A 80 27.04 18.29 0.02
N GLY A 81 26.61 19.37 -0.64
CA GLY A 81 26.64 20.72 -0.08
C GLY A 81 25.53 21.01 0.94
N CYS A 82 24.41 20.26 0.92
CA CYS A 82 23.20 20.63 1.67
C CYS A 82 22.85 19.69 2.84
N VAL A 83 23.43 18.49 2.96
CA VAL A 83 22.91 17.47 3.89
C VAL A 83 24.03 16.66 4.55
N LEU A 84 24.69 17.24 5.55
CA LEU A 84 25.59 16.53 6.47
C LEU A 84 24.83 15.82 7.62
N GLN A 85 23.58 15.40 7.43
CA GLN A 85 22.75 14.89 8.54
C GLN A 85 21.82 13.70 8.25
N VAL A 86 21.86 13.07 7.07
CA VAL A 86 21.23 11.75 6.90
C VAL A 86 22.30 10.71 6.62
N GLU A 87 22.19 9.59 7.33
CA GLU A 87 23.05 8.44 7.17
C GLU A 87 22.91 7.89 5.73
N VAL A 88 24.01 7.95 4.98
CA VAL A 88 24.22 7.18 3.76
C VAL A 88 23.85 5.72 4.08
N PRO A 89 22.95 5.07 3.31
CA PRO A 89 22.87 5.18 1.84
C PRO A 89 21.49 5.58 1.26
N ALA A 90 20.59 6.19 2.02
CA ALA A 90 19.16 6.17 1.66
C ALA A 90 18.71 7.01 0.42
N LEU A 91 19.39 8.11 0.07
CA LEU A 91 18.86 9.03 -0.95
C LEU A 91 19.42 8.77 -2.36
N ASP A 92 20.75 8.71 -2.50
CA ASP A 92 21.42 8.51 -3.79
C ASP A 92 21.15 7.11 -4.39
N CYS A 93 20.75 6.19 -3.53
CA CYS A 93 20.61 4.79 -3.88
C CYS A 93 19.17 4.36 -4.17
N ARG A 94 18.21 5.28 -4.02
CA ARG A 94 16.79 5.02 -4.29
C ARG A 94 16.51 4.78 -5.78
N ASP A 95 17.08 5.59 -6.66
CA ASP A 95 16.89 5.44 -8.11
C ASP A 95 17.43 4.11 -8.65
N PRO A 96 18.69 3.71 -8.38
CA PRO A 96 19.20 2.43 -8.84
C PRO A 96 18.45 1.25 -8.18
N PHE A 97 18.01 1.39 -6.93
CA PHE A 97 17.15 0.40 -6.29
C PHE A 97 15.80 0.24 -7.01
N LEU A 98 15.13 1.33 -7.39
CA LEU A 98 13.84 1.27 -8.09
C LEU A 98 13.97 0.67 -9.49
N ALA A 99 15.09 0.93 -10.19
CA ALA A 99 15.38 0.29 -11.46
C ALA A 99 15.62 -1.22 -11.29
N TRP A 100 16.37 -1.63 -10.26
CA TRP A 100 16.60 -3.03 -9.96
C TRP A 100 15.30 -3.74 -9.52
N SER A 101 14.48 -3.11 -8.69
CA SER A 101 13.23 -3.70 -8.20
C SER A 101 12.21 -3.86 -9.32
N LEU A 102 12.14 -2.90 -10.27
CA LEU A 102 11.35 -3.02 -11.50
C LEU A 102 11.69 -4.31 -12.24
N ALA A 103 12.97 -4.56 -12.50
CA ALA A 103 13.41 -5.74 -13.24
C ALA A 103 13.03 -7.05 -12.53
N ARG A 104 13.15 -7.09 -11.20
CA ARG A 104 12.75 -8.26 -10.39
C ARG A 104 11.25 -8.49 -10.39
N HIS A 105 10.45 -7.44 -10.28
CA HIS A 105 8.99 -7.54 -10.34
C HIS A 105 8.52 -7.91 -11.74
N ALA A 106 9.13 -7.36 -12.79
CA ALA A 106 8.84 -7.72 -14.17
C ALA A 106 9.12 -9.21 -14.43
N GLU A 107 10.26 -9.72 -13.94
CA GLU A 107 10.62 -11.14 -14.01
C GLU A 107 9.59 -12.02 -13.27
N ALA A 108 9.21 -11.66 -12.05
CA ALA A 108 8.20 -12.41 -11.28
C ALA A 108 6.80 -12.37 -11.93
N CYS A 109 6.44 -11.26 -12.57
CA CYS A 109 5.16 -11.11 -13.27
C CYS A 109 5.06 -11.91 -14.57
N GLN A 110 6.18 -12.44 -15.10
CA GLN A 110 6.13 -13.37 -16.24
C GLN A 110 5.57 -14.75 -15.86
N ASP A 111 5.57 -15.12 -14.58
CA ASP A 111 4.94 -16.36 -14.12
C ASP A 111 3.40 -16.24 -14.18
N PRO A 112 2.70 -17.11 -14.96
CA PRO A 112 1.25 -17.03 -15.12
C PRO A 112 0.46 -17.25 -13.82
N ALA A 113 1.03 -17.91 -12.82
CA ALA A 113 0.37 -18.09 -11.53
C ALA A 113 0.43 -16.80 -10.70
N THR A 114 1.61 -16.18 -10.62
CA THR A 114 1.84 -14.89 -9.95
C THR A 114 1.04 -13.77 -10.61
N HIS A 115 1.08 -13.67 -11.95
CA HIS A 115 0.34 -12.65 -12.69
C HIS A 115 -1.17 -12.71 -12.44
N LYS A 116 -1.75 -13.91 -12.28
CA LYS A 116 -3.20 -14.05 -11.99
C LYS A 116 -3.57 -13.61 -10.58
N GLN A 117 -2.64 -13.74 -9.62
CA GLN A 117 -2.87 -13.36 -8.22
C GLN A 117 -2.71 -11.85 -8.03
N ALA A 118 -1.79 -11.22 -8.78
CA ALA A 118 -1.42 -9.82 -8.67
C ALA A 118 -1.67 -9.07 -10.00
N LEU A 119 -2.92 -9.10 -10.49
CA LEU A 119 -3.30 -8.57 -11.81
C LEU A 119 -3.07 -7.07 -11.96
N SER A 120 -3.48 -6.25 -11.00
CA SER A 120 -3.30 -4.79 -11.08
C SER A 120 -1.84 -4.41 -10.87
N PHE A 121 -1.15 -5.12 -10.00
CA PHE A 121 0.27 -4.90 -9.77
C PHE A 121 1.11 -5.26 -11.00
N CYS A 122 0.96 -6.46 -11.56
CA CYS A 122 1.74 -6.89 -12.72
C CYS A 122 1.45 -6.05 -13.96
N SER A 123 0.19 -5.67 -14.20
CA SER A 123 -0.11 -4.75 -15.32
C SER A 123 0.48 -3.36 -15.12
N CYS A 124 0.59 -2.85 -13.88
CA CYS A 124 1.29 -1.60 -13.57
C CYS A 124 2.79 -1.72 -13.86
N ILE A 125 3.42 -2.81 -13.42
CA ILE A 125 4.85 -3.08 -13.62
C ILE A 125 5.19 -3.23 -15.10
N GLU A 126 4.42 -4.01 -15.87
CA GLU A 126 4.61 -4.19 -17.32
C GLU A 126 4.55 -2.86 -18.07
N VAL A 127 3.58 -2.00 -17.74
CA VAL A 127 3.45 -0.68 -18.37
C VAL A 127 4.64 0.24 -18.05
N ILE A 128 5.23 0.12 -16.86
CA ILE A 128 6.43 0.90 -16.51
C ILE A 128 7.66 0.31 -17.19
N ASP A 129 7.81 -1.01 -17.23
CA ASP A 129 8.92 -1.69 -17.89
C ASP A 129 8.97 -1.34 -19.39
N GLU A 130 7.81 -1.31 -20.06
CA GLU A 130 7.68 -0.83 -21.43
C GLU A 130 8.07 0.65 -21.59
N GLN A 131 7.71 1.52 -20.64
CA GLN A 131 8.08 2.95 -20.67
C GLN A 131 9.58 3.16 -20.45
N VAL A 132 10.19 2.40 -19.55
CA VAL A 132 11.64 2.40 -19.32
C VAL A 132 12.38 1.90 -20.57
N ALA A 133 11.91 0.81 -21.19
CA ALA A 133 12.47 0.32 -22.44
C ALA A 133 12.31 1.33 -23.59
N ALA A 134 11.17 2.05 -23.65
CA ALA A 134 10.91 3.07 -24.66
C ALA A 134 11.79 4.33 -24.51
N ALA A 135 12.31 4.61 -23.31
CA ALA A 135 13.26 5.70 -23.09
C ALA A 135 14.62 5.47 -23.78
N GLY A 136 14.95 4.22 -24.13
CA GLY A 136 16.17 3.86 -24.86
C GLY A 136 17.44 4.27 -24.10
N ASP A 137 18.34 4.97 -24.78
CA ASP A 137 19.64 5.38 -24.22
C ASP A 137 19.55 6.62 -23.28
N ASP A 138 18.38 7.25 -23.17
CA ASP A 138 18.19 8.36 -22.23
C ASP A 138 18.04 7.83 -20.80
N LYS A 139 19.18 7.74 -20.11
CA LYS A 139 19.26 7.25 -18.72
C LYS A 139 18.44 8.08 -17.75
N ASP A 140 18.28 9.39 -17.97
CA ASP A 140 17.53 10.25 -17.06
C ASP A 140 16.03 10.09 -17.26
N ALA A 141 15.58 9.93 -18.51
CA ALA A 141 14.19 9.56 -18.81
C ALA A 141 13.86 8.17 -18.25
N ALA A 142 14.73 7.17 -18.45
CA ALA A 142 14.56 5.83 -17.91
C ALA A 142 14.46 5.82 -16.37
N ARG A 143 15.28 6.61 -15.68
CA ARG A 143 15.20 6.79 -14.22
C ARG A 143 13.89 7.42 -13.78
N GLN A 144 13.42 8.46 -14.48
CA GLN A 144 12.14 9.11 -14.15
C GLN A 144 10.96 8.15 -14.31
N GLU A 145 11.00 7.29 -15.32
CA GLU A 145 10.00 6.25 -15.52
C GLU A 145 10.06 5.18 -14.42
N ALA A 146 11.26 4.67 -14.08
CA ALA A 146 11.45 3.69 -13.01
C ALA A 146 10.98 4.19 -11.63
N ARG A 147 11.05 5.50 -11.36
CA ARG A 147 10.52 6.08 -10.10
C ARG A 147 9.03 5.84 -9.92
N LYS A 148 8.26 5.64 -10.99
CA LYS A 148 6.82 5.37 -10.93
C LYS A 148 6.51 4.01 -10.29
N VAL A 149 7.50 3.10 -10.15
CA VAL A 149 7.34 1.81 -9.46
C VAL A 149 6.84 1.97 -8.03
N ALA A 150 7.24 3.06 -7.35
CA ALA A 150 6.76 3.36 -6.01
C ALA A 150 5.22 3.40 -5.95
N ASN A 151 4.55 3.90 -7.00
CA ASN A 151 3.09 3.94 -7.08
C ASN A 151 2.49 2.54 -7.30
N CYS A 152 3.17 1.65 -8.04
CA CYS A 152 2.71 0.27 -8.20
C CYS A 152 2.84 -0.50 -6.89
N LEU A 153 3.89 -0.25 -6.10
CA LEU A 153 4.06 -0.88 -4.80
C LEU A 153 2.88 -0.56 -3.88
N GLU A 154 2.31 0.63 -3.94
CA GLU A 154 1.13 1.00 -3.12
C GLU A 154 -0.16 0.21 -3.45
N LEU A 155 -0.18 -0.58 -4.52
CA LEU A 155 -1.34 -1.40 -4.89
C LEU A 155 -1.62 -2.51 -3.87
N PRO A 156 -2.92 -2.85 -3.65
CA PRO A 156 -3.34 -3.81 -2.63
C PRO A 156 -2.97 -5.25 -2.96
N ASP A 157 -2.72 -5.56 -4.25
CA ASP A 157 -2.27 -6.87 -4.72
C ASP A 157 -0.76 -6.92 -4.99
N GLY A 158 -0.02 -5.89 -4.61
CA GLY A 158 1.43 -5.84 -4.74
C GLY A 158 2.12 -6.79 -3.77
N PHE A 159 3.01 -7.63 -4.29
CA PHE A 159 3.79 -8.58 -3.50
C PHE A 159 5.17 -8.04 -3.13
N SER A 160 5.74 -8.55 -2.04
CA SER A 160 7.09 -8.19 -1.58
C SER A 160 8.17 -8.88 -2.43
N LEU A 161 9.35 -8.27 -2.45
CA LEU A 161 10.55 -8.88 -3.03
C LEU A 161 10.95 -10.15 -2.22
N PRO A 162 11.49 -11.20 -2.87
CA PRO A 162 11.91 -12.42 -2.20
C PRO A 162 13.07 -12.14 -1.22
N PRO A 163 13.13 -12.82 -0.04
CA PRO A 163 14.06 -12.54 1.06
C PRO A 163 15.53 -12.40 0.60
N LEU A 164 16.30 -11.51 1.24
CA LEU A 164 17.72 -11.21 0.90
C LEU A 164 18.60 -12.47 0.89
N THR A 165 18.22 -13.51 1.62
CA THR A 165 18.90 -14.82 1.64
C THR A 165 18.79 -15.59 0.32
N ASP A 166 17.76 -15.31 -0.46
CA ASP A 166 17.43 -16.02 -1.70
C ASP A 166 17.93 -15.26 -2.94
N LEU A 167 18.17 -13.95 -2.80
CA LEU A 167 18.84 -13.12 -3.78
C LEU A 167 20.34 -13.15 -3.49
N GLY A 168 21.06 -14.04 -4.17
CA GLY A 168 22.52 -14.03 -4.18
C GLY A 168 23.07 -12.61 -4.33
N VAL A 169 24.15 -12.31 -3.58
CA VAL A 169 24.75 -10.98 -3.45
C VAL A 169 24.80 -10.29 -4.83
N PRO A 170 24.32 -9.03 -4.96
CA PRO A 170 24.12 -8.32 -6.23
C PRO A 170 25.41 -7.96 -7.01
N GLY A 171 26.49 -8.73 -6.88
CA GLY A 171 27.76 -8.51 -7.57
C GLY A 171 27.91 -9.23 -8.91
N GLU A 172 27.08 -10.23 -9.23
CA GLU A 172 27.26 -11.07 -10.44
C GLU A 172 26.31 -10.74 -11.61
N ALA A 173 25.31 -9.88 -11.42
CA ALA A 173 24.27 -9.63 -12.43
C ALA A 173 24.44 -8.32 -13.23
N LEU A 174 25.55 -7.59 -13.03
CA LEU A 174 25.80 -6.27 -13.64
C LEU A 174 27.16 -6.17 -14.37
N GLU A 175 27.75 -7.29 -14.80
CA GLU A 175 28.86 -7.30 -15.78
C GLU A 175 28.35 -7.44 -17.23
#